data_AF-A0A7C1Y2A4-F1
#
_entry.id   AF-A0A7C1Y2A4-F1
#
_cell.length_a   1.000
_cell.length_b   1.000
_cell.length_c   1.000
_cell.angle_alpha   90.00
_cell.angle_beta   90.00
_cell.angle_gamma   90.00
#
_symmetry.space_group_name_H-M   'P 1'
#
loop_
_entity.id
_entity.type
_entity.pdbx_description
1 polymer ?
#
loop_
_entity_poly.entity_id
_entity_poly.type
_entity_poly.pdbx_seq_one_letter_code
_entity_poly.pdbx_strand_id
1 'polypeptide(L)'
;TLRKQLSTSAVPGKRALSEETSRQMRGLMRLVVKSGTGKKAEAPGYRVGGKTGTAEKQGGGGYRKKALTSSFVGAFPMDAPRYVVLVIIDEPKGNKKTRFYATGGWVAAPSVSRIVSRLAPILGIAPQEEIKEKIKAKNSGAAKLASLRVMSGVAPVKVHGQRIEAQ
;
A
#
# COMPACT_ATOMS: atom_id res chain seq x y z
N THR A 1 5.10 17.44 -10.11
CA THR A 1 4.18 18.44 -9.51
C THR A 1 3.14 17.73 -8.67
N LEU A 2 2.94 18.12 -7.40
CA LEU A 2 1.84 17.62 -6.57
C LEU A 2 0.63 18.53 -6.79
N ARG A 3 -0.49 17.98 -7.25
CA ARG A 3 -1.74 18.72 -7.45
C ARG A 3 -2.68 18.40 -6.28
N LYS A 4 -2.88 19.36 -5.37
CA LYS A 4 -3.86 19.24 -4.28
C LYS A 4 -5.24 19.57 -4.84
N GLN A 5 -6.18 18.62 -4.80
CA GLN A 5 -7.59 18.93 -5.00
C GLN A 5 -8.12 19.57 -3.71
N LEU A 6 -8.69 20.77 -3.83
CA LEU A 6 -9.21 21.57 -2.71
C LEU A 6 -10.68 21.25 -2.39
N SER A 7 -11.36 20.46 -3.22
CA SER A 7 -12.77 20.09 -3.04
C SER A 7 -12.90 18.76 -2.29
N THR A 8 -13.67 18.76 -1.20
CA THR A 8 -14.13 17.55 -0.49
C THR A 8 -15.33 16.88 -1.14
N SER A 9 -15.94 17.50 -2.16
CA SER A 9 -16.98 16.86 -2.97
C SER A 9 -16.39 15.69 -3.75
N ALA A 10 -17.09 14.55 -3.71
CA ALA A 10 -16.74 13.40 -4.52
C ALA A 10 -16.66 13.83 -5.99
N VAL A 11 -15.51 13.58 -6.63
CA VAL A 11 -15.34 13.86 -8.07
C VAL A 11 -16.39 13.03 -8.81
N PRO A 12 -17.34 13.64 -9.54
CA PRO A 12 -18.33 12.89 -10.30
C PRO A 12 -17.61 11.96 -11.27
N GLY A 13 -17.89 10.66 -11.19
CA GLY A 13 -17.22 9.66 -12.00
C GLY A 13 -18.17 8.54 -12.37
N LYS A 14 -18.05 8.05 -13.61
CA LYS A 14 -18.78 6.85 -14.04
C LYS A 14 -18.08 5.61 -13.49
N ARG A 15 -18.84 4.73 -12.84
CA ARG A 15 -18.33 3.42 -12.42
C ARG A 15 -17.97 2.60 -13.67
N ALA A 16 -16.68 2.35 -13.86
CA ALA A 16 -16.18 1.56 -14.98
C ALA A 16 -16.23 0.04 -14.72
N LEU A 17 -16.07 -0.38 -13.46
CA LEU A 17 -15.98 -1.78 -13.05
C LEU A 17 -16.82 -2.01 -11.78
N SER A 18 -17.24 -3.25 -11.53
CA SER A 18 -17.89 -3.62 -10.27
C SER A 18 -16.92 -3.48 -9.09
N GLU A 19 -17.47 -3.37 -7.87
CA GLU A 19 -16.64 -3.32 -6.67
C GLU A 19 -15.86 -4.63 -6.48
N GLU A 20 -16.48 -5.76 -6.78
CA GLU A 20 -15.84 -7.07 -6.68
C GLU A 20 -14.65 -7.21 -7.64
N THR A 21 -14.82 -6.85 -8.91
CA THR A 21 -13.72 -6.84 -9.88
C THR A 21 -12.61 -5.91 -9.42
N SER A 22 -12.94 -4.72 -8.91
CA SER A 22 -11.94 -3.79 -8.37
C SER A 22 -11.15 -4.41 -7.20
N ARG A 23 -11.84 -5.08 -6.26
CA ARG A 23 -11.23 -5.78 -5.13
C ARG A 23 -10.28 -6.89 -5.59
N GLN A 24 -10.67 -7.72 -6.56
CA GLN A 24 -9.82 -8.75 -7.14
C GLN A 24 -8.58 -8.15 -7.83
N MET A 25 -8.77 -7.10 -8.63
CA MET A 25 -7.69 -6.40 -9.33
C MET A 25 -6.64 -5.82 -8.37
N ARG A 26 -7.05 -5.31 -7.21
CA ARG A 26 -6.12 -4.85 -6.15
C ARG A 26 -5.21 -5.98 -5.65
N GLY A 27 -5.76 -7.19 -5.47
CA GLY A 27 -4.99 -8.38 -5.14
C GLY A 27 -3.96 -8.74 -6.21
N LEU A 28 -4.37 -8.75 -7.47
CA LEU A 28 -3.48 -9.03 -8.60
C LEU A 28 -2.36 -7.99 -8.73
N MET A 29 -2.69 -6.70 -8.62
CA MET A 29 -1.70 -5.61 -8.61
C MET A 29 -0.75 -5.69 -7.42
N ARG A 30 -1.20 -6.21 -6.29
CA ARG A 30 -0.33 -6.48 -5.14
C ARG A 30 0.67 -7.60 -5.43
N LEU A 31 0.24 -8.67 -6.11
CA LEU A 31 1.11 -9.78 -6.52
C LEU A 31 2.22 -9.32 -7.48
N VAL A 32 1.93 -8.39 -8.40
CA VAL A 32 2.96 -7.81 -9.27
C VAL A 32 4.13 -7.20 -8.49
N VAL A 33 3.85 -6.59 -7.34
CA VAL A 33 4.86 -5.99 -6.46
C VAL A 33 5.46 -7.02 -5.48
N LYS A 34 4.70 -8.01 -5.01
CA LYS A 34 5.26 -9.05 -4.13
C LYS A 34 6.17 -10.03 -4.87
N SER A 35 5.74 -10.51 -6.03
CA SER A 35 6.36 -11.64 -6.73
C SER A 35 6.60 -11.41 -8.23
N GLY A 36 6.12 -10.32 -8.81
CA GLY A 36 6.23 -10.03 -10.25
C GLY A 36 7.35 -9.08 -10.68
N THR A 37 7.14 -8.41 -11.81
CA THR A 37 8.09 -7.44 -12.41
C THR A 37 8.19 -6.12 -11.64
N GLY A 38 7.24 -5.86 -10.74
CA GLY A 38 7.15 -4.64 -9.95
C GLY A 38 7.84 -4.70 -8.59
N LYS A 39 8.60 -5.76 -8.29
CA LYS A 39 9.22 -6.01 -6.97
C LYS A 39 9.90 -4.81 -6.32
N LYS A 40 10.58 -3.99 -7.12
CA LYS A 40 11.32 -2.83 -6.62
C LYS A 40 10.41 -1.68 -6.15
N ALA A 41 9.10 -1.75 -6.38
CA ALA A 41 8.11 -0.80 -5.84
C ALA A 41 7.63 -1.16 -4.42
N GLU A 42 8.07 -2.28 -3.84
CA GLU A 42 7.72 -2.63 -2.46
C GLU A 42 8.20 -1.52 -1.51
N ALA A 43 7.26 -0.92 -0.79
CA ALA A 43 7.52 -0.09 0.37
C ALA A 43 7.13 -0.89 1.62
N PRO A 44 8.11 -1.38 2.42
CA PRO A 44 7.84 -2.21 3.58
C PRO A 44 6.79 -1.59 4.51
N GLY A 45 5.81 -2.39 4.93
CA GLY A 45 4.72 -1.94 5.80
C GLY A 45 3.55 -1.20 5.11
N TYR A 46 3.69 -0.71 3.87
CA TYR A 46 2.68 0.15 3.22
C TYR A 46 1.84 -0.52 2.14
N ARG A 47 2.09 -1.80 1.84
CA ARG A 47 1.30 -2.62 0.89
C ARG A 47 1.02 -1.95 -0.46
N VAL A 48 2.09 -1.58 -1.15
CA VAL A 48 2.01 -1.04 -2.52
C VAL A 48 1.56 -2.12 -3.49
N GLY A 49 0.58 -1.83 -4.34
CA GLY A 49 0.32 -2.61 -5.54
C GLY A 49 0.44 -1.72 -6.77
N GLY A 50 0.67 -2.30 -7.94
CA GLY A 50 0.81 -1.51 -9.15
C GLY A 50 1.23 -2.31 -10.35
N LYS A 51 1.63 -1.59 -11.41
CA LYS A 51 2.03 -2.19 -12.68
C LYS A 51 3.16 -1.39 -13.34
N THR A 52 4.08 -2.14 -13.95
CA THR A 52 5.15 -1.60 -14.80
C THR A 52 4.62 -1.27 -16.19
N GLY A 53 5.05 -0.15 -16.76
CA GLY A 53 4.94 0.19 -18.18
C GLY A 53 6.32 0.36 -18.81
N THR A 54 6.48 -0.08 -20.05
CA THR A 54 7.68 0.17 -20.87
C THR A 54 7.23 0.16 -22.31
N ALA A 55 7.37 1.29 -22.99
CA ALA A 55 6.95 1.44 -24.38
C ALA A 55 8.09 2.07 -25.17
N GLU A 56 8.28 1.63 -26.41
CA GLU A 56 9.15 2.33 -27.34
C GLU A 56 8.43 3.56 -27.89
N LYS A 57 9.15 4.67 -28.01
CA LYS A 57 8.61 5.90 -28.59
C LYS A 57 8.43 5.72 -30.09
N GLN A 58 7.42 6.39 -30.65
CA GLN A 58 7.24 6.48 -32.09
C GLN A 58 8.32 7.36 -32.75
N GLY A 59 8.65 7.10 -34.02
CA GLY A 59 9.46 7.98 -34.87
C GLY A 59 9.63 7.43 -36.28
N GLY A 60 9.59 8.31 -37.29
CA GLY A 60 9.88 7.96 -38.69
C GLY A 60 9.00 6.87 -39.29
N GLY A 61 7.72 6.78 -38.90
CA GLY A 61 6.79 5.75 -39.38
C GLY A 61 6.87 4.41 -38.64
N GLY A 62 7.63 4.30 -37.54
CA GLY A 62 7.70 3.10 -36.71
C GLY A 62 8.09 3.39 -35.26
N TYR A 63 8.63 2.38 -34.57
CA TYR A 63 9.15 2.55 -33.21
C TYR A 63 10.65 2.83 -33.20
N ARG A 64 11.05 3.83 -32.42
CA ARG A 64 12.46 4.16 -32.14
C ARG A 64 12.99 3.14 -31.13
N LYS A 65 13.62 2.08 -31.64
CA LYS A 65 14.23 1.04 -30.80
C LYS A 65 15.13 1.68 -29.73
N LYS A 66 14.97 1.24 -28.47
CA LYS A 66 15.71 1.74 -27.29
C LYS A 66 15.39 3.17 -26.83
N ALA A 67 14.53 3.92 -27.53
CA ALA A 67 13.97 5.18 -27.01
C ALA A 67 12.72 4.84 -26.20
N LEU A 68 12.90 4.65 -24.89
CA LEU A 68 11.83 4.12 -24.03
C LEU A 68 11.10 5.22 -23.26
N THR A 69 9.80 5.03 -23.08
CA THR A 69 9.04 5.62 -21.97
C THR A 69 8.82 4.53 -20.93
N SER A 70 9.54 4.60 -19.81
CA SER A 70 9.45 3.60 -18.74
C SER A 70 8.71 4.16 -17.54
N SER A 71 7.73 3.42 -17.05
CA SER A 71 6.82 3.90 -16.03
C SER A 71 6.46 2.85 -14.99
N PHE A 72 5.95 3.35 -13.86
CA PHE A 72 5.26 2.56 -12.87
C PHE A 72 4.07 3.36 -12.35
N VAL A 73 2.89 2.74 -12.36
CA VAL A 73 1.72 3.24 -11.65
C VAL A 73 1.43 2.34 -10.47
N GLY A 74 1.25 2.93 -9.28
CA GLY A 74 0.93 2.19 -8.08
C GLY A 74 -0.10 2.89 -7.22
N ALA A 75 -0.76 2.12 -6.36
CA ALA A 75 -1.65 2.64 -5.33
C ALA A 75 -1.33 2.02 -3.97
N PHE A 76 -1.63 2.76 -2.90
CA PHE A 76 -1.37 2.31 -1.53
C PHE A 76 -2.32 3.00 -0.53
N PRO A 77 -2.59 2.35 0.62
CA PRO A 77 -2.39 0.92 0.90
C PRO A 77 -3.39 0.05 0.10
N MET A 78 -3.00 -1.11 -0.42
CA MET A 78 -3.89 -1.88 -1.33
C MET A 78 -5.18 -2.44 -0.70
N ASP A 79 -5.24 -2.56 0.63
CA ASP A 79 -6.45 -3.03 1.34
C ASP A 79 -7.57 -1.97 1.32
N ALA A 80 -7.19 -0.70 1.33
CA ALA A 80 -8.08 0.46 1.20
C ALA A 80 -7.32 1.61 0.52
N PRO A 81 -7.16 1.60 -0.83
CA PRO A 81 -6.31 2.55 -1.52
C PRO A 81 -6.84 3.97 -1.38
N ARG A 82 -5.96 4.89 -0.95
CA ARG A 82 -6.27 6.31 -0.84
C ARG A 82 -5.38 7.18 -1.74
N TYR A 83 -4.28 6.63 -2.21
CA TYR A 83 -3.25 7.35 -2.95
C TYR A 83 -2.84 6.58 -4.19
N VAL A 84 -2.57 7.32 -5.26
CA VAL A 84 -1.99 6.82 -6.51
C VAL A 84 -0.67 7.56 -6.76
N VAL A 85 0.36 6.82 -7.17
CA VAL A 85 1.66 7.35 -7.56
C VAL A 85 1.97 6.88 -8.96
N LEU A 86 2.23 7.84 -9.85
CA LEU A 86 2.70 7.57 -11.21
C LEU A 86 4.11 8.14 -11.35
N VAL A 87 5.06 7.27 -11.71
CA VAL A 87 6.42 7.66 -12.08
C VAL A 87 6.60 7.32 -13.55
N ILE A 88 7.03 8.31 -14.33
CA ILE A 88 7.42 8.15 -15.73
C ILE A 88 8.86 8.66 -15.85
N ILE A 89 9.70 7.89 -16.53
CA ILE A 89 11.08 8.26 -16.83
C ILE A 89 11.24 8.20 -18.34
N ASP A 90 11.69 9.32 -18.88
CA ASP A 90 11.86 9.50 -20.32
C ASP A 90 13.26 9.09 -20.79
N GLU A 91 13.30 8.28 -21.84
CA GLU A 91 14.49 7.68 -22.46
C GLU A 91 15.59 7.23 -21.48
N PRO A 92 15.25 6.48 -20.41
CA PRO A 92 16.23 6.04 -19.42
C PRO A 92 17.30 5.18 -20.07
N LYS A 93 18.55 5.35 -19.61
CA LYS A 93 19.67 4.50 -20.00
C LYS A 93 19.96 3.49 -18.90
N GLY A 94 19.99 2.21 -19.27
CA GLY A 94 20.39 1.14 -18.37
C GLY A 94 21.86 1.29 -17.99
N ASN A 95 22.22 0.94 -16.76
CA ASN A 95 23.59 1.00 -16.26
C ASN A 95 23.92 -0.23 -15.40
N LYS A 96 25.15 -0.33 -14.89
CA LYS A 96 25.58 -1.47 -14.07
C LYS A 96 24.63 -1.75 -12.88
N LYS A 97 24.10 -0.72 -12.21
CA LYS A 97 23.16 -0.85 -11.08
C LYS A 97 21.80 -1.43 -11.50
N THR A 98 21.38 -1.17 -12.73
CA THR A 98 20.15 -1.73 -13.30
C THR A 98 20.38 -2.98 -14.15
N ARG A 99 21.59 -3.58 -14.09
CA ARG A 99 22.01 -4.70 -14.97
C ARG A 99 21.80 -4.38 -16.46
N PHE A 100 22.03 -3.12 -16.83
CA PHE A 100 21.81 -2.57 -18.17
C PHE A 100 20.34 -2.58 -18.65
N TYR A 101 19.38 -2.90 -17.79
CA TYR A 101 17.95 -2.76 -18.11
C TYR A 101 17.48 -1.31 -17.91
N ALA A 102 16.56 -0.88 -18.78
CA ALA A 102 15.93 0.43 -18.75
C ALA A 102 14.40 0.36 -18.60
N THR A 103 13.83 -0.82 -18.29
CA THR A 103 12.38 -1.01 -18.16
C THR A 103 11.82 -0.39 -16.87
N GLY A 104 10.50 -0.15 -16.84
CA GLY A 104 9.81 0.48 -15.70
C GLY A 104 10.03 -0.23 -14.36
N GLY A 105 10.16 -1.56 -14.36
CA GLY A 105 10.48 -2.32 -13.15
C GLY A 105 11.88 -2.04 -12.59
N TRP A 106 12.84 -1.69 -13.45
CA TRP A 106 14.20 -1.38 -13.06
C TRP A 106 14.42 0.09 -12.71
N VAL A 107 13.83 0.99 -13.49
CA VAL A 107 14.12 2.44 -13.35
C VAL A 107 13.03 3.22 -12.62
N ALA A 108 11.75 2.88 -12.79
CA ALA A 108 10.64 3.66 -12.23
C ALA A 108 10.13 3.09 -10.89
N ALA A 109 10.01 1.77 -10.77
CA ALA A 109 9.53 1.10 -9.57
C ALA A 109 10.29 1.48 -8.27
N PRO A 110 11.64 1.56 -8.25
CA PRO A 110 12.37 1.98 -7.04
C PRO A 110 11.98 3.38 -6.54
N SER A 111 11.63 4.29 -7.45
CA SER A 111 11.19 5.64 -7.08
C SER A 111 9.85 5.61 -6.36
N VAL A 112 8.93 4.74 -6.79
CA VAL A 112 7.64 4.55 -6.11
C VAL A 112 7.85 4.07 -4.68
N SER A 113 8.70 3.05 -4.45
CA SER A 113 9.03 2.60 -3.09
C SER A 113 9.53 3.75 -2.20
N ARG A 114 10.50 4.53 -2.70
CA ARG A 114 11.09 5.67 -1.97
C ARG A 114 10.11 6.81 -1.69
N ILE A 115 9.21 7.07 -2.64
CA ILE A 115 8.16 8.09 -2.50
C ILE A 115 7.16 7.64 -1.43
N VAL A 116 6.64 6.41 -1.54
CA VAL A 116 5.67 5.87 -0.59
C VAL A 116 6.24 5.81 0.82
N SER A 117 7.45 5.28 1.00
CA SER A 117 8.07 5.16 2.32
C SER A 117 8.28 6.50 3.03
N ARG A 118 8.45 7.60 2.28
CA ARG A 118 8.58 8.95 2.84
C ARG A 118 7.24 9.65 3.03
N LEU A 119 6.31 9.48 2.09
CA LEU A 119 5.01 10.15 2.14
C LEU A 119 4.08 9.51 3.16
N ALA A 120 4.06 8.19 3.29
CA ALA A 120 3.07 7.48 4.10
C ALA A 120 3.07 7.93 5.58
N PRO A 121 4.23 8.10 6.28
CA PRO A 121 4.25 8.64 7.63
C PRO A 121 3.69 10.06 7.73
N ILE A 122 4.06 10.93 6.78
CA ILE A 122 3.58 12.33 6.72
C ILE A 122 2.05 12.36 6.55
N LEU A 123 1.50 11.38 5.84
CA LEU A 123 0.07 11.21 5.61
C LEU A 123 -0.65 10.46 6.75
N GLY A 124 0.04 10.17 7.86
CA GLY A 124 -0.51 9.48 9.03
C GLY A 124 -0.80 7.99 8.81
N ILE A 125 -0.21 7.38 7.79
CA ILE A 125 -0.37 5.95 7.51
C ILE A 125 0.71 5.20 8.27
N ALA A 126 0.31 4.44 9.30
CA ALA A 126 1.24 3.59 10.03
C ALA A 126 1.63 2.35 9.20
N PRO A 127 2.91 1.94 9.20
CA PRO A 127 3.32 0.68 8.61
C PRO A 127 2.67 -0.52 9.34
N GLN A 128 2.20 -1.52 8.59
CA GLN A 128 1.48 -2.65 9.18
C GLN A 128 2.31 -3.53 10.12
N GLU A 129 3.65 -3.54 10.00
CA GLU A 129 4.52 -4.24 10.95
C GLU A 129 4.40 -3.62 12.35
N GLU A 130 4.36 -2.29 12.42
CA GLU A 130 4.13 -1.54 13.66
C GLU A 130 2.72 -1.77 14.22
N ILE A 131 1.73 -1.99 13.36
CA ILE A 131 0.36 -2.38 13.78
C ILE A 131 0.38 -3.79 14.39
N LYS A 132 1.09 -4.75 13.78
CA LYS A 132 1.21 -6.12 14.32
C LYS A 132 1.96 -6.14 15.65
N GLU A 133 3.05 -5.38 15.77
CA GLU A 133 3.81 -5.25 17.02
C GLU A 133 3.00 -4.56 18.11
N LYS A 134 2.28 -3.48 17.81
CA LYS A 134 1.36 -2.82 18.76
C LYS A 134 0.22 -3.73 19.19
N ILE A 135 -0.36 -4.52 18.27
CA ILE A 135 -1.38 -5.52 18.60
C ILE A 135 -0.79 -6.62 19.49
N LYS A 136 0.41 -7.13 19.17
CA LYS A 136 1.10 -8.14 19.98
C LYS A 136 1.44 -7.62 21.38
N ALA A 137 1.94 -6.39 21.49
CA ALA A 137 2.27 -5.73 22.75
C ALA A 137 1.02 -5.40 23.59
N LYS A 138 -0.08 -4.98 22.96
CA LYS A 138 -1.36 -4.75 23.64
C LYS A 138 -1.96 -6.05 24.16
N ASN A 139 -1.88 -7.12 23.38
CA ASN A 139 -2.40 -8.44 23.77
C ASN A 139 -1.53 -9.10 24.86
N SER A 140 -0.21 -8.91 24.84
CA SER A 140 0.67 -9.40 25.92
C SER A 140 0.50 -8.59 27.21
N GLY A 141 0.26 -7.28 27.13
CA GLY A 141 -0.08 -6.44 28.28
C GLY A 141 -1.42 -6.82 28.92
N ALA A 142 -2.45 -7.05 28.10
CA ALA A 142 -3.76 -7.54 28.58
C ALA A 142 -3.66 -8.93 29.22
N ALA A 143 -2.90 -9.86 28.63
CA ALA A 143 -2.65 -11.17 29.20
C ALA A 143 -1.89 -11.11 30.53
N LYS A 144 -0.92 -10.20 30.67
CA LYS A 144 -0.16 -9.98 31.91
C LYS A 144 -1.00 -9.34 33.03
N LEU A 145 -1.93 -8.45 32.68
CA LEU A 145 -2.91 -7.89 33.63
C LEU A 145 -3.94 -8.94 34.08
N ALA A 146 -4.37 -9.81 33.17
CA ALA A 146 -5.28 -10.91 33.50
C ALA A 146 -4.61 -11.93 34.44
N SER A 147 -3.35 -12.30 34.21
CA SER A 147 -2.61 -13.21 35.10
C SER A 147 -2.31 -12.57 36.46
N LEU A 148 -2.00 -11.26 36.51
CA LEU A 148 -1.79 -10.54 37.76
C LEU A 148 -3.06 -10.47 38.61
N ARG A 149 -4.24 -10.35 37.98
CA ARG A 149 -5.54 -10.34 38.66
C ARG A 149 -5.95 -11.74 39.18
N VAL A 150 -5.48 -12.80 38.54
CA VAL A 150 -5.62 -14.19 39.02
C VAL A 150 -4.67 -14.46 40.19
N MET A 151 -3.46 -13.88 40.16
CA MET A 151 -2.47 -14.04 41.23
C MET A 151 -2.72 -13.17 42.46
N SER A 152 -3.43 -12.04 42.32
CA SER A 152 -3.78 -11.17 43.45
C SER A 152 -4.98 -11.66 44.27
N GLY A 153 -5.54 -12.84 43.98
CA GLY A 153 -6.53 -13.51 44.84
C GLY A 153 -7.85 -12.75 45.05
N VAL A 154 -8.15 -11.71 44.26
CA VAL A 154 -9.40 -10.96 44.41
C VAL A 154 -10.50 -11.75 43.70
N ALA A 155 -11.15 -12.63 44.45
CA ALA A 155 -12.33 -13.35 44.00
C ALA A 155 -13.38 -12.36 43.44
N PRO A 156 -14.06 -12.68 42.31
CA PRO A 156 -15.17 -11.87 41.85
C PRO A 156 -16.26 -11.89 42.93
N VAL A 157 -16.57 -10.72 43.50
CA VAL A 157 -17.67 -10.54 44.44
C VAL A 157 -18.96 -10.92 43.72
N LYS A 158 -19.54 -12.05 44.12
CA LYS A 158 -20.82 -12.54 43.61
C LYS A 158 -21.92 -11.74 44.30
N VAL A 159 -22.38 -10.66 43.67
CA VAL A 159 -23.57 -9.95 44.13
C VAL A 159 -24.77 -10.86 43.88
N HIS A 160 -25.32 -11.43 44.95
CA HIS A 160 -26.50 -12.29 44.92
C HIS A 160 -27.76 -11.43 45.11
N GLY A 161 -28.67 -11.49 44.14
CA GLY A 161 -30.06 -11.02 44.26
C GLY A 161 -30.28 -9.55 43.93
N GLN A 162 -30.84 -9.26 42.76
CA GLN A 162 -32.28 -9.01 42.60
C GLN A 162 -32.61 -8.90 41.11
N ARG A 163 -33.55 -9.73 40.65
CA ARG A 163 -34.36 -9.45 39.45
C ARG A 163 -35.27 -8.29 39.82
N ILE A 164 -35.15 -7.17 39.11
CA ILE A 164 -36.22 -6.18 39.03
C ILE A 164 -36.60 -6.14 37.55
N GLU A 165 -37.73 -6.77 37.23
CA GLU A 165 -38.48 -6.40 36.04
C GLU A 165 -39.07 -5.01 36.30
N ALA A 166 -38.88 -4.11 35.34
CA ALA A 166 -39.65 -2.87 35.26
C ALA A 166 -40.22 -2.75 33.85
N GLN A 167 -41.50 -2.42 33.84
CA GLN A 167 -42.40 -2.17 32.71
C GLN A 167 -41.90 -1.05 31.81
#